data_AF-A0A9E7F7L3-F1
#
_entry.id   AF-A0A9E7F7L3-F1
#
_cell.length_a   1.000
_cell.length_b   1.000
_cell.length_c   1.000
_cell.angle_alpha   90.00
_cell.angle_beta   90.00
_cell.angle_gamma   90.00
#
_symmetry.space_group_name_H-M   'P 1'
#
loop_
_entity.id
_entity.type
_entity.pdbx_description
1 polymer ?
#
loop_
_entity_poly.entity_id
_entity_poly.type
_entity_poly.pdbx_seq_one_letter_code
_entity_poly.pdbx_strand_id
1 'polypeptide(L)'
;MAETEPFSVLFVCLGTLSRFPKSISYSGSSDFSLADLLSGNICRSPAAEAVFTDLVRKRGAESKFKIDSAGTIGFHEGNSADPRMRAAAKRRGIDVTSISRPIRPSDFREFDLILAMDMRNREDILSAYGRRRSKEPLPEDASKKVKLMCSFCKKHNEAEVPDPYYGGPQGFEKVLDLLEDACESLFDSIMAEKSQTSVSAAELEVSILDRDLPWRLSIHEESICNQNTVHGIR
;
A
#
# COMPACT_ATOMS: atom_id res chain seq x y z
N MET A 1 1.82 -10.33 24.27
CA MET A 1 1.36 -9.29 23.32
C MET A 1 1.42 -9.92 21.95
N ALA A 2 0.29 -10.14 21.27
CA ALA A 2 0.32 -10.65 19.91
C ALA A 2 0.95 -9.56 19.03
N GLU A 3 2.13 -9.82 18.46
CA GLU A 3 2.69 -8.94 17.45
C GLU A 3 1.71 -8.94 16.26
N THR A 4 1.17 -7.76 15.93
CA THR A 4 0.28 -7.63 14.79
C THR A 4 1.09 -7.83 13.53
N GLU A 5 0.61 -8.71 12.65
CA GLU A 5 1.27 -8.98 11.36
C GLU A 5 1.53 -7.65 10.60
N PRO A 6 2.69 -7.52 9.95
CA PRO A 6 3.03 -6.33 9.20
C PRO A 6 2.06 -6.13 8.03
N PHE A 7 1.66 -4.88 7.80
CA PHE A 7 0.81 -4.55 6.65
C PHE A 7 1.63 -4.67 5.37
N SER A 8 1.12 -5.42 4.42
CA SER A 8 1.87 -5.83 3.24
C SER A 8 1.43 -5.07 1.99
N VAL A 9 2.38 -4.36 1.37
CA VAL A 9 2.16 -3.54 0.16
C VAL A 9 3.01 -4.05 -0.99
N LEU A 10 2.38 -4.34 -2.13
CA LEU A 10 3.06 -4.73 -3.37
C LEU A 10 2.87 -3.67 -4.45
N PHE A 11 3.96 -3.11 -4.96
CA PHE A 11 3.94 -2.18 -6.08
C PHE A 11 4.10 -2.94 -7.40
N VAL A 12 3.19 -2.75 -8.35
CA VAL A 12 3.15 -3.54 -9.59
C VAL A 12 3.15 -2.67 -10.83
N CYS A 13 4.04 -3.00 -11.77
CA CYS A 13 4.14 -2.29 -13.05
C CYS A 13 4.34 -3.22 -14.26
N LEU A 14 3.82 -2.83 -15.42
CA LEU A 14 4.18 -3.41 -16.71
C LEU A 14 4.14 -2.38 -17.86
N GLY A 15 5.13 -2.39 -18.75
CA GLY A 15 5.00 -1.80 -20.09
C GLY A 15 4.42 -2.81 -21.09
N THR A 16 3.29 -2.51 -21.74
CA THR A 16 2.74 -3.37 -22.80
C THR A 16 3.24 -2.98 -24.19
N LEU A 17 3.63 -4.00 -24.97
CA LEU A 17 3.89 -4.00 -26.43
C LEU A 17 2.75 -3.42 -27.30
N SER A 18 1.53 -3.28 -26.77
CA SER A 18 0.30 -3.06 -27.55
C SER A 18 0.10 -1.62 -28.05
N ARG A 19 0.90 -0.66 -27.57
CA ARG A 19 0.82 0.75 -27.99
C ARG A 19 2.03 1.24 -28.78
N PHE A 20 2.95 0.36 -29.16
CA PHE A 20 3.93 0.72 -30.18
C PHE A 20 3.17 1.05 -31.46
N PRO A 21 3.21 2.30 -31.96
CA PRO A 21 2.80 2.55 -33.33
C PRO A 21 3.74 1.69 -34.19
N LYS A 22 3.19 0.96 -35.15
CA LYS A 22 3.97 0.17 -36.13
C LYS A 22 4.97 1.04 -36.93
N SER A 23 4.92 2.36 -36.77
CA SER A 23 5.84 3.34 -37.32
C SER A 23 5.92 4.57 -36.39
N ILE A 24 6.95 4.64 -35.53
CA ILE A 24 7.47 5.93 -35.09
C ILE A 24 8.82 6.09 -35.77
N SER A 25 8.92 7.01 -36.72
CA SER A 25 10.19 7.55 -37.18
C SER A 25 10.71 8.52 -36.12
N TYR A 26 11.67 8.09 -35.30
CA TYR A 26 12.32 8.96 -34.33
C TYR A 26 13.36 9.84 -35.03
N SER A 27 13.05 11.13 -35.19
CA SER A 27 14.02 12.13 -35.60
C SER A 27 14.68 12.75 -34.37
N GLY A 28 15.87 12.24 -34.02
CA GLY A 28 16.84 12.96 -33.20
C GLY A 28 16.88 12.61 -31.71
N SER A 29 18.09 12.30 -31.25
CA SER A 29 18.60 12.12 -29.87
C SER A 29 18.46 10.72 -29.22
N SER A 30 19.55 9.94 -29.37
CA SER A 30 20.02 8.78 -28.58
C SER A 30 19.00 7.74 -28.07
N ASP A 31 18.84 6.69 -28.90
CA ASP A 31 18.77 5.25 -28.59
C ASP A 31 18.01 4.78 -27.32
N PHE A 32 16.67 4.83 -27.36
CA PHE A 32 15.86 3.95 -26.51
C PHE A 32 15.75 2.58 -27.18
N SER A 33 16.14 1.51 -26.49
CA SER A 33 15.89 0.16 -27.00
C SER A 33 14.40 -0.18 -26.82
N LEU A 34 13.87 -1.05 -27.67
CA LEU A 34 12.51 -1.58 -27.51
C LEU A 34 12.34 -2.27 -26.14
N ALA A 35 13.43 -2.80 -25.57
CA ALA A 35 13.45 -3.42 -24.25
C ALA A 35 13.26 -2.39 -23.11
N ASP A 36 13.77 -1.16 -23.26
CA ASP A 36 13.59 -0.11 -22.24
C ASP A 36 12.11 0.28 -22.10
N LEU A 37 11.41 0.36 -23.23
CA LEU A 37 9.96 0.66 -23.30
C LEU A 37 9.08 -0.50 -22.79
N LEU A 38 9.63 -1.70 -22.69
CA LEU A 38 8.99 -2.86 -22.08
C LEU A 38 9.31 -2.94 -20.59
N SER A 39 9.12 -1.83 -19.87
CA SER A 39 9.44 -1.70 -18.43
C SER A 39 8.59 -2.64 -17.54
N GLY A 40 8.88 -3.93 -17.56
CA GLY A 40 8.48 -4.89 -16.54
C GLY A 40 9.33 -4.71 -15.29
N ASN A 41 8.78 -4.08 -14.25
CA ASN A 41 9.36 -4.00 -12.90
C ASN A 41 10.86 -3.61 -12.82
N ILE A 42 11.28 -2.66 -13.67
CA ILE A 42 12.62 -2.06 -13.60
C ILE A 42 12.60 -0.56 -13.30
N CYS A 43 11.48 0.15 -13.53
CA CYS A 43 11.44 1.60 -13.38
C CYS A 43 10.46 2.09 -12.31
N ARG A 44 9.15 2.16 -12.63
CA ARG A 44 8.14 2.78 -11.76
C ARG A 44 7.88 2.00 -10.46
N SER A 45 7.66 0.68 -10.53
CA SER A 45 7.39 -0.10 -9.32
C SER A 45 8.59 -0.28 -8.38
N PRO A 46 9.84 -0.49 -8.86
CA PRO A 46 11.02 -0.42 -7.98
C PRO A 46 11.20 0.95 -7.31
N ALA A 47 10.94 2.03 -8.03
CA ALA A 47 11.00 3.37 -7.45
C ALA A 47 9.96 3.55 -6.34
N ALA A 48 8.72 3.07 -6.56
CA ALA A 48 7.67 3.14 -5.56
C ALA A 48 8.02 2.34 -4.29
N GLU A 49 8.56 1.13 -4.45
CA GLU A 49 9.07 0.32 -3.34
C GLU A 49 10.15 1.05 -2.53
N ALA A 50 11.14 1.62 -3.22
CA ALA A 50 12.24 2.33 -2.57
C ALA A 50 11.78 3.60 -1.85
N VAL A 51 10.90 4.40 -2.47
CA VAL A 51 10.32 5.61 -1.87
C VAL A 51 9.51 5.25 -0.62
N PHE A 52 8.65 4.23 -0.69
CA PHE A 52 7.83 3.83 0.44
C PHE A 52 8.67 3.23 1.57
N THR A 53 9.67 2.41 1.23
CA THR A 53 10.60 1.82 2.21
C THR A 53 11.39 2.91 2.94
N ASP A 54 11.93 3.89 2.21
CA ASP A 54 12.65 5.02 2.81
C ASP A 54 11.74 5.85 3.72
N LEU A 55 10.50 6.13 3.30
CA LEU A 55 9.51 6.81 4.14
C LEU A 55 9.22 6.03 5.43
N VAL A 56 8.91 4.74 5.33
CA VAL A 56 8.61 3.87 6.48
C VAL A 56 9.79 3.82 7.47
N ARG A 57 11.02 3.73 6.95
CA ARG A 57 12.25 3.81 7.75
C ARG A 57 12.39 5.15 8.45
N LYS A 58 12.22 6.27 7.73
CA LYS A 58 12.27 7.62 8.31
C LYS A 58 11.22 7.84 9.40
N ARG A 59 10.09 7.13 9.34
CA ARG A 59 9.01 7.15 10.33
C ARG A 59 9.20 6.13 11.47
N GLY A 60 10.27 5.33 11.45
CA GLY A 60 10.54 4.31 12.47
C GLY A 60 9.51 3.19 12.53
N ALA A 61 8.89 2.85 11.39
CA ALA A 61 7.76 1.92 11.31
C ALA A 61 8.09 0.63 10.54
N GLU A 62 9.37 0.31 10.34
CA GLU A 62 9.82 -0.82 9.49
C GLU A 62 9.19 -2.15 9.89
N SER A 63 9.09 -2.44 11.19
CA SER A 63 8.47 -3.68 11.68
C SER A 63 6.97 -3.80 11.40
N LYS A 64 6.30 -2.70 11.01
CA LYS A 64 4.85 -2.65 10.76
C LYS A 64 4.49 -2.90 9.30
N PHE A 65 5.48 -3.01 8.41
CA PHE A 65 5.26 -3.11 6.97
C PHE A 65 6.10 -4.22 6.32
N LYS A 66 5.49 -4.92 5.36
CA LYS A 66 6.17 -5.77 4.37
C LYS A 66 6.02 -5.10 3.02
N ILE A 67 7.13 -4.76 2.38
CA ILE A 67 7.14 -3.94 1.16
C ILE A 67 7.87 -4.70 0.06
N ASP A 68 7.30 -4.74 -1.14
CA ASP A 68 7.91 -5.40 -2.30
C ASP A 68 7.43 -4.76 -3.61
N SER A 69 8.08 -5.11 -4.72
CA SER A 69 7.60 -4.79 -6.07
C SER A 69 7.64 -5.98 -7.02
N ALA A 70 6.76 -5.94 -8.02
CA ALA A 70 6.69 -6.98 -9.05
C ALA A 70 6.28 -6.41 -10.42
N GLY A 71 6.44 -7.25 -11.44
CA GLY A 71 6.01 -7.01 -12.81
C GLY A 71 4.84 -7.90 -13.18
N THR A 72 3.90 -7.45 -14.02
CA THR A 72 2.79 -8.35 -14.41
C THR A 72 3.24 -9.49 -15.34
N ILE A 73 4.44 -9.37 -15.95
CA ILE A 73 5.15 -10.44 -16.69
C ILE A 73 6.63 -10.49 -16.26
N GLY A 74 7.30 -11.60 -16.56
CA GLY A 74 8.70 -11.84 -16.19
C GLY A 74 9.75 -11.45 -17.25
N PHE A 75 9.48 -10.48 -18.12
CA PHE A 75 10.37 -10.14 -19.24
C PHE A 75 11.76 -9.67 -18.78
N HIS A 76 11.82 -8.99 -17.63
CA HIS A 76 13.07 -8.52 -17.02
C HIS A 76 13.42 -9.26 -15.73
N GLU A 77 12.86 -10.44 -15.48
CA GLU A 77 13.12 -11.18 -14.24
C GLU A 77 14.64 -11.34 -13.99
N GLY A 78 15.09 -10.97 -12.78
CA GLY A 78 16.50 -10.97 -12.40
C GLY A 78 17.27 -9.68 -12.70
N ASN A 79 16.72 -8.75 -13.48
CA ASN A 79 17.39 -7.48 -13.79
C ASN A 79 17.29 -6.50 -12.61
N SER A 80 18.33 -5.68 -12.43
CA SER A 80 18.26 -4.53 -11.53
C SER A 80 17.38 -3.42 -12.08
N ALA A 81 16.94 -2.51 -11.20
CA ALA A 81 16.23 -1.31 -11.58
C ALA A 81 17.00 -0.43 -12.60
N ASP A 82 16.24 0.30 -13.41
CA ASP A 82 16.73 1.19 -14.47
C ASP A 82 17.76 2.18 -13.91
N PRO A 83 18.95 2.29 -14.52
CA PRO A 83 20.03 3.13 -14.00
C PRO A 83 19.68 4.62 -13.94
N ARG A 84 18.81 5.12 -14.81
CA ARG A 84 18.35 6.53 -14.82
C ARG A 84 17.40 6.78 -13.66
N MET A 85 16.48 5.86 -13.39
CA MET A 85 15.61 5.93 -12.22
C MET A 85 16.42 5.85 -10.92
N ARG A 86 17.38 4.92 -10.84
CA ARG A 86 18.32 4.83 -9.71
C ARG A 86 19.10 6.13 -9.51
N ALA A 87 19.60 6.74 -10.59
CA ALA A 87 20.31 8.00 -10.53
C ALA A 87 19.41 9.16 -10.06
N ALA A 88 18.15 9.20 -10.49
CA ALA A 88 17.17 10.20 -10.06
C ALA A 88 16.81 10.04 -8.58
N ALA A 89 16.45 8.84 -8.14
CA ALA A 89 16.14 8.56 -6.74
C ALA A 89 17.33 8.84 -5.82
N LYS A 90 18.55 8.50 -6.26
CA LYS A 90 19.77 8.76 -5.48
C LYS A 90 20.02 10.24 -5.22
N ARG A 91 19.63 11.14 -6.14
CA ARG A 91 19.70 12.61 -5.89
C ARG A 91 18.80 13.04 -4.74
N ARG A 92 17.76 12.26 -4.42
CA ARG A 92 16.85 12.46 -3.29
C ARG A 92 17.25 11.67 -2.03
N GLY A 93 18.40 10.98 -2.06
CA GLY A 93 18.89 10.14 -0.97
C GLY A 93 18.19 8.79 -0.86
N ILE A 94 17.54 8.32 -1.94
CA ILE A 94 16.80 7.06 -1.99
C ILE A 94 17.56 6.07 -2.89
N ASP A 95 17.91 4.91 -2.33
CA ASP A 95 18.55 3.83 -3.07
C ASP A 95 17.50 2.84 -3.60
N VAL A 96 17.41 2.69 -4.93
CA VAL A 96 16.53 1.70 -5.57
C VAL A 96 17.33 0.42 -5.82
N THR A 97 17.07 -0.60 -5.01
CA THR A 97 17.81 -1.87 -5.00
C THR A 97 17.00 -3.07 -5.47
N SER A 98 15.74 -2.88 -5.87
CA SER A 98 14.85 -3.97 -6.28
C SER A 98 15.43 -4.77 -7.45
N ILE A 99 15.18 -6.07 -7.42
CA ILE A 99 15.47 -7.00 -8.50
C ILE A 99 14.14 -7.43 -9.11
N SER A 100 14.01 -7.27 -10.42
CA SER A 100 12.77 -7.49 -11.12
C SER A 100 12.29 -8.94 -10.97
N ARG A 101 11.00 -9.11 -10.66
CA ARG A 101 10.33 -10.41 -10.58
C ARG A 101 8.90 -10.34 -11.11
N PRO A 102 8.34 -11.41 -11.68
CA PRO A 102 6.93 -11.43 -12.03
C PRO A 102 6.03 -11.55 -10.78
N ILE A 103 4.80 -11.07 -10.91
CA ILE A 103 3.74 -11.29 -9.94
C ILE A 103 3.37 -12.78 -9.91
N ARG A 104 3.23 -13.31 -8.70
CA ARG A 104 2.98 -14.72 -8.40
C ARG A 104 1.60 -14.91 -7.78
N PRO A 105 1.04 -16.12 -7.83
CA PRO A 105 -0.23 -16.42 -7.18
C PRO A 105 -0.21 -16.16 -5.66
N SER A 106 0.94 -16.41 -5.03
CA SER A 106 1.16 -16.12 -3.61
C SER A 106 1.00 -14.64 -3.29
N ASP A 107 1.32 -13.74 -4.22
CA ASP A 107 1.20 -12.30 -3.99
C ASP A 107 -0.25 -11.89 -3.73
N PHE A 108 -1.23 -12.53 -4.38
CA PHE A 108 -2.65 -12.27 -4.14
C PHE A 108 -3.15 -12.77 -2.77
N ARG A 109 -2.42 -13.72 -2.16
CA ARG A 109 -2.71 -14.25 -0.82
C ARG A 109 -2.02 -13.43 0.25
N GLU A 110 -0.75 -13.12 0.05
CA GLU A 110 0.13 -12.56 1.07
C GLU A 110 0.05 -11.05 1.21
N PHE A 111 -0.33 -10.31 0.15
CA PHE A 111 -0.37 -8.86 0.21
C PHE A 111 -1.77 -8.33 0.57
N ASP A 112 -1.81 -7.34 1.45
CA ASP A 112 -3.00 -6.61 1.87
C ASP A 112 -3.42 -5.59 0.81
N LEU A 113 -2.43 -5.00 0.14
CA LEU A 113 -2.63 -3.97 -0.89
C LEU A 113 -1.70 -4.20 -2.09
N ILE A 114 -2.26 -4.12 -3.30
CA ILE A 114 -1.54 -4.22 -4.56
C ILE A 114 -1.76 -2.91 -5.34
N LEU A 115 -0.67 -2.19 -5.62
CA LEU A 115 -0.70 -0.86 -6.22
C LEU A 115 -0.21 -0.88 -7.66
N ALA A 116 -1.14 -0.62 -8.59
CA ALA A 116 -0.86 -0.47 -10.01
C ALA A 116 -0.40 0.96 -10.33
N MET A 117 0.63 1.10 -11.17
CA MET A 117 1.14 2.42 -11.57
C MET A 117 0.19 3.16 -12.51
N ASP A 118 -0.52 2.45 -13.38
CA ASP A 118 -1.49 2.99 -14.34
C ASP A 118 -2.70 2.04 -14.50
N MET A 119 -3.73 2.48 -15.24
CA MET A 119 -4.94 1.67 -15.46
C MET A 119 -4.65 0.37 -16.19
N ARG A 120 -3.69 0.38 -17.12
CA ARG A 120 -3.33 -0.82 -17.88
C ARG A 120 -2.71 -1.88 -16.97
N ASN A 121 -1.82 -1.46 -16.07
CA ASN A 121 -1.23 -2.32 -15.05
C ASN A 121 -2.31 -2.93 -14.17
N ARG A 122 -3.31 -2.14 -13.78
CA ARG A 122 -4.47 -2.63 -13.02
C ARG A 122 -5.25 -3.70 -13.80
N GLU A 123 -5.55 -3.46 -15.08
CA GLU A 123 -6.22 -4.45 -15.94
C GLU A 123 -5.41 -5.74 -16.08
N ASP A 124 -4.09 -5.63 -16.26
CA ASP A 124 -3.20 -6.78 -16.41
C ASP A 124 -3.10 -7.61 -15.13
N ILE A 125 -3.05 -6.97 -13.96
CA ILE A 125 -3.10 -7.63 -12.65
C ILE A 125 -4.42 -8.38 -12.48
N LEU A 126 -5.56 -7.74 -12.78
CA LEU A 126 -6.88 -8.36 -12.67
C LEU A 126 -7.05 -9.52 -13.66
N SER A 127 -6.52 -9.37 -14.88
CA SER A 127 -6.50 -10.44 -15.89
C SER A 127 -5.59 -11.60 -15.49
N ALA A 128 -4.45 -11.32 -14.83
CA ALA A 128 -3.59 -12.34 -14.25
C ALA A 128 -4.33 -13.07 -13.12
N TYR A 129 -4.96 -12.35 -12.20
CA TYR A 129 -5.78 -12.92 -11.13
C TYR A 129 -6.87 -13.86 -11.66
N GLY A 130 -7.67 -13.42 -12.64
CA GLY A 130 -8.73 -14.24 -13.23
C GLY A 130 -8.22 -15.54 -13.86
N ARG A 131 -7.09 -15.47 -14.59
CA ARG A 131 -6.45 -16.66 -15.20
C ARG A 131 -5.83 -17.61 -14.17
N ARG A 132 -5.41 -17.12 -13.01
CA ARG A 132 -4.81 -17.93 -11.94
C ARG A 132 -5.87 -18.56 -11.06
N ARG A 133 -6.96 -17.84 -10.75
CA ARG A 133 -8.09 -18.33 -9.95
C ARG A 133 -8.78 -19.55 -10.58
N SER A 134 -8.72 -19.70 -11.92
CA SER A 134 -9.21 -20.90 -12.60
C SER A 134 -8.28 -22.11 -12.49
N LYS A 135 -7.05 -21.94 -11.98
CA LYS A 135 -6.03 -22.99 -11.87
C LYS A 135 -5.72 -23.39 -10.43
N GLU A 136 -5.84 -22.45 -9.48
CA GLU A 136 -5.58 -22.70 -8.06
C GLU A 136 -6.47 -21.81 -7.15
N PRO A 137 -6.73 -22.22 -5.90
CA PRO A 137 -7.49 -21.41 -4.94
C PRO A 137 -6.81 -20.06 -4.67
N LEU A 138 -7.55 -18.97 -4.88
CA LEU A 138 -7.16 -17.61 -4.53
C LEU A 138 -8.29 -16.92 -3.76
N PRO A 139 -7.97 -15.95 -2.85
CA PRO A 139 -8.98 -15.22 -2.09
C PRO A 139 -9.93 -14.47 -3.03
N GLU A 140 -11.24 -14.60 -2.82
CA GLU A 140 -12.24 -14.04 -3.72
C GLU A 140 -12.15 -12.51 -3.81
N ASP A 141 -11.76 -11.89 -2.71
CA ASP A 141 -11.61 -10.46 -2.50
C ASP A 141 -10.24 -9.90 -2.93
N ALA A 142 -9.32 -10.74 -3.42
CA ALA A 142 -7.99 -10.29 -3.85
C ALA A 142 -8.05 -9.19 -4.93
N SER A 143 -9.09 -9.17 -5.77
CA SER A 143 -9.31 -8.09 -6.74
C SER A 143 -9.61 -6.73 -6.12
N LYS A 144 -10.21 -6.71 -4.91
CA LYS A 144 -10.52 -5.46 -4.17
C LYS A 144 -9.26 -4.81 -3.59
N LYS A 145 -8.21 -5.60 -3.39
CA LYS A 145 -6.89 -5.14 -2.94
C LYS A 145 -6.12 -4.40 -4.03
N VAL A 146 -6.55 -4.46 -5.30
CA VAL A 146 -5.86 -3.83 -6.43
C VAL A 146 -6.34 -2.39 -6.65
N LYS A 147 -5.50 -1.41 -6.29
CA LYS A 147 -5.77 0.02 -6.42
C LYS A 147 -4.73 0.72 -7.31
N LEU A 148 -5.04 1.92 -7.79
CA LEU A 148 -4.08 2.76 -8.51
C LEU A 148 -3.18 3.51 -7.51
N MET A 149 -1.90 3.65 -7.83
CA MET A 149 -0.95 4.40 -7.01
C MET A 149 -1.41 5.85 -6.82
N CYS A 150 -1.79 6.53 -7.91
CA CYS A 150 -2.24 7.92 -7.84
C CYS A 150 -3.60 8.12 -7.16
N SER A 151 -4.35 7.05 -6.82
CA SER A 151 -5.53 7.22 -5.97
C SER A 151 -5.20 7.67 -4.54
N PHE A 152 -3.91 7.64 -4.17
CA PHE A 152 -3.41 8.15 -2.90
C PHE A 152 -2.77 9.55 -3.00
N CYS A 153 -2.58 10.12 -4.19
CA CYS A 153 -2.03 11.47 -4.34
C CYS A 153 -2.94 12.51 -3.67
N LYS A 154 -2.35 13.49 -2.97
CA LYS A 154 -3.07 14.62 -2.36
C LYS A 154 -2.61 15.97 -2.89
N LYS A 155 -1.34 16.09 -3.28
CA LYS A 155 -0.73 17.31 -3.83
C LYS A 155 -0.83 17.34 -5.36
N HIS A 156 -0.98 16.17 -5.99
CA HIS A 156 -1.05 15.95 -7.42
C HIS A 156 -2.43 15.41 -7.85
N ASN A 157 -2.88 15.80 -9.05
CA ASN A 157 -4.21 15.48 -9.59
C ASN A 157 -4.16 14.43 -10.72
N GLU A 158 -2.98 13.93 -11.03
CA GLU A 158 -2.75 12.91 -12.05
C GLU A 158 -3.47 11.61 -11.68
N ALA A 159 -4.12 10.97 -12.65
CA ALA A 159 -4.81 9.70 -12.43
C ALA A 159 -3.87 8.48 -12.43
N GLU A 160 -2.68 8.62 -13.02
CA GLU A 160 -1.72 7.54 -13.26
C GLU A 160 -0.28 8.04 -13.10
N VAL A 161 0.64 7.13 -12.77
CA VAL A 161 2.08 7.40 -12.78
C VAL A 161 2.56 7.22 -14.22
N PRO A 162 2.96 8.31 -14.91
CA PRO A 162 3.29 8.27 -16.33
C PRO A 162 4.54 7.44 -16.56
N ASP A 163 4.64 6.84 -17.75
CA ASP A 163 5.89 6.19 -18.15
C ASP A 163 6.99 7.25 -18.38
N PRO A 164 8.12 7.19 -17.65
CA PRO A 164 9.11 8.27 -17.65
C PRO A 164 9.85 8.43 -18.98
N TYR A 165 9.84 7.43 -19.88
CA TYR A 165 10.61 7.50 -21.13
C TYR A 165 10.09 8.55 -22.11
N TYR A 166 8.83 8.95 -22.01
CA TYR A 166 8.25 10.00 -22.85
C TYR A 166 8.64 11.42 -22.40
N GLY A 167 9.18 11.58 -21.19
CA GLY A 167 9.50 12.88 -20.59
C GLY A 167 10.98 13.23 -20.54
N GLY A 168 11.86 12.42 -21.15
CA GLY A 168 13.31 12.58 -21.01
C GLY A 168 13.75 12.52 -19.53
N PRO A 169 14.85 13.21 -19.16
CA PRO A 169 15.32 13.24 -17.77
C PRO A 169 14.28 13.73 -16.76
N GLN A 170 13.43 14.68 -17.14
CA GLN A 170 12.37 15.24 -16.28
C GLN A 170 11.24 14.24 -16.02
N GLY A 171 11.03 13.27 -16.92
CA GLY A 171 10.04 12.20 -16.74
C GLY A 171 10.30 11.38 -15.48
N PHE A 172 11.56 11.08 -15.18
CA PHE A 172 11.94 10.33 -13.98
C PHE A 172 11.69 11.13 -12.69
N GLU A 173 11.97 12.42 -12.71
CA GLU A 173 11.67 13.31 -11.57
C GLU A 173 10.18 13.40 -11.34
N LYS A 174 9.38 13.55 -12.41
CA LYS A 174 7.91 13.61 -12.30
C LYS A 174 7.33 12.33 -11.70
N VAL A 175 7.86 11.17 -12.05
CA VAL A 175 7.47 9.90 -11.43
C VAL A 175 7.76 9.93 -9.93
N LEU A 176 8.95 10.33 -9.51
CA LEU A 176 9.31 10.41 -8.09
C LEU A 176 8.43 11.40 -7.32
N ASP A 177 8.08 12.55 -7.90
CA ASP A 177 7.18 13.53 -7.27
C ASP A 177 5.78 12.95 -6.96
N LEU A 178 5.23 12.17 -7.91
CA LEU A 178 3.94 11.50 -7.73
C LEU A 178 4.04 10.38 -6.69
N LEU A 179 5.14 9.62 -6.71
CA LEU A 179 5.36 8.53 -5.77
C LEU A 179 5.54 9.03 -4.34
N GLU A 180 6.28 10.12 -4.12
CA GLU A 180 6.45 10.72 -2.79
C GLU A 180 5.12 11.21 -2.22
N ASP A 181 4.31 11.91 -3.03
CA ASP A 181 2.98 12.39 -2.62
C ASP A 181 2.04 11.22 -2.26
N ALA A 182 1.93 10.22 -3.15
CA ALA A 182 1.08 9.06 -2.92
C ALA A 182 1.56 8.21 -1.72
N CYS A 183 2.87 8.00 -1.56
CA CYS A 183 3.44 7.22 -0.46
C CYS A 183 3.21 7.88 0.91
N GLU A 184 3.36 9.19 1.02
CA GLU A 184 3.05 9.93 2.26
C GLU A 184 1.60 9.71 2.68
N SER A 185 0.67 9.95 1.76
CA SER A 185 -0.76 9.81 2.01
C SER A 185 -1.16 8.36 2.30
N LEU A 186 -0.59 7.40 1.58
CA LEU A 186 -0.79 5.97 1.79
C LEU A 186 -0.36 5.54 3.19
N PHE A 187 0.84 5.96 3.62
CA PHE A 187 1.35 5.66 4.95
C PHE A 187 0.40 6.15 6.04
N ASP A 188 -0.02 7.42 5.95
CA ASP A 188 -0.92 8.03 6.91
C ASP A 188 -2.28 7.30 6.99
N SER A 189 -2.84 6.93 5.84
CA SER A 189 -4.09 6.16 5.77
C SER A 189 -3.97 4.80 6.47
N ILE A 190 -2.91 4.03 6.18
CA ILE A 190 -2.71 2.70 6.79
C ILE A 190 -2.49 2.82 8.31
N MET A 191 -1.73 3.82 8.75
CA MET A 191 -1.48 4.06 10.17
C MET A 191 -2.73 4.50 10.93
N ALA A 192 -3.60 5.30 10.29
CA ALA A 192 -4.88 5.68 10.87
C ALA A 192 -5.84 4.49 11.01
N GLU A 193 -5.95 3.64 9.97
CA GLU A 193 -6.78 2.43 10.00
C GLU A 193 -6.33 1.47 11.13
N LYS A 194 -5.02 1.20 11.23
CA LYS A 194 -4.47 0.36 12.31
C LYS A 194 -4.75 0.91 13.71
N SER A 195 -4.72 2.24 13.87
CA SER A 195 -5.02 2.88 15.16
C SER A 195 -6.47 2.65 15.56
N GLN A 196 -7.42 2.76 14.62
CA GLN A 196 -8.84 2.53 14.87
C GLN A 196 -9.16 1.06 15.20
N THR A 197 -8.51 0.11 14.50
CA THR A 197 -8.67 -1.32 14.80
C THR A 197 -8.16 -1.69 16.20
N SER A 198 -7.04 -1.08 16.64
CA SER A 198 -6.49 -1.34 17.98
C SER A 198 -7.38 -0.82 19.11
N VAL A 199 -8.04 0.34 18.90
CA VAL A 199 -8.99 0.91 19.88
C VAL A 199 -10.25 0.04 19.97
N SER A 200 -10.82 -0.37 18.84
CA SER A 200 -12.02 -1.22 18.82
C SER A 200 -11.77 -2.61 19.45
N ALA A 201 -10.60 -3.19 19.24
CA ALA A 201 -10.22 -4.46 19.88
C ALA A 201 -10.09 -4.32 21.41
N ALA A 202 -9.46 -3.23 21.87
CA ALA A 202 -9.32 -2.96 23.31
C ALA A 202 -10.67 -2.67 23.99
N GLU A 203 -11.58 -1.95 23.33
CA GLU A 203 -12.95 -1.72 23.85
C GLU A 203 -13.76 -3.01 23.98
N LEU A 204 -13.59 -3.95 23.04
CA LEU A 204 -14.22 -5.28 23.11
C LEU A 204 -13.65 -6.11 24.27
N GLU A 205 -12.34 -6.11 24.50
CA GLU A 205 -11.72 -6.81 25.62
C GLU A 205 -12.20 -6.29 26.99
N VAL A 206 -12.31 -4.97 27.16
CA VAL A 206 -12.85 -4.37 28.40
C VAL A 206 -14.31 -4.81 28.63
N SER A 207 -15.13 -4.85 27.58
CA SER A 207 -16.54 -5.27 27.68
C SER A 207 -16.73 -6.76 28.03
N ILE A 208 -15.75 -7.61 27.71
CA ILE A 208 -15.75 -9.04 28.04
C ILE A 208 -15.34 -9.24 29.51
N LEU A 209 -14.32 -8.52 29.98
CA LEU A 209 -13.86 -8.56 31.37
C LEU A 209 -14.93 -8.08 32.37
N ASP A 210 -15.77 -7.13 31.99
CA ASP A 210 -16.88 -6.63 32.84
C ASP A 210 -18.07 -7.62 32.96
N ARG A 211 -18.13 -8.68 32.14
CA ARG A 211 -19.22 -9.67 32.20
C ARG A 211 -18.94 -10.85 33.14
N ASP A 212 -17.70 -11.02 33.61
CA ASP A 212 -17.25 -12.17 34.41
C ASP A 212 -16.95 -11.82 35.89
N LEU A 213 -17.58 -10.79 36.46
CA LEU A 213 -17.52 -10.50 37.91
C LEU A 213 -18.77 -11.03 38.65
N PRO A 214 -18.72 -12.23 39.27
CA PRO A 214 -19.83 -12.78 40.04
C PRO A 214 -19.78 -12.27 41.48
N TRP A 215 -20.08 -10.99 41.71
CA TRP A 215 -20.51 -10.51 43.04
C TRP A 215 -21.07 -9.09 42.96
N ARG A 216 -22.37 -8.96 42.70
CA ARG A 216 -23.11 -7.77 43.14
C ARG A 216 -23.87 -8.16 44.39
N LEU A 217 -23.18 -8.03 45.53
CA LEU A 217 -23.71 -8.26 46.86
C LEU A 217 -24.91 -7.34 47.12
N SER A 218 -26.00 -8.00 47.51
CA SER A 218 -27.20 -7.42 48.10
C SER A 218 -26.86 -6.52 49.27
N ILE A 219 -27.49 -5.34 49.31
CA ILE A 219 -27.69 -4.60 50.56
C ILE A 219 -29.20 -4.36 50.67
N HIS A 220 -29.83 -5.26 51.43
CA HIS A 220 -31.09 -5.00 52.12
C HIS A 220 -30.76 -4.09 53.31
N GLU A 221 -31.45 -2.97 53.48
CA GLU A 221 -31.63 -2.37 54.79
C GLU A 221 -33.12 -2.21 55.07
N GLU A 222 -33.55 -2.94 56.09
CA GLU A 222 -34.86 -2.88 56.73
C GLU A 222 -34.99 -1.60 57.58
N SER A 223 -36.17 -1.00 57.47
CA SER A 223 -36.97 -0.42 58.55
C SER A 223 -36.31 -0.08 59.89
N ILE A 224 -36.20 1.22 60.20
CA ILE A 224 -36.40 1.72 61.57
C ILE A 224 -37.41 2.87 61.53
N CYS A 225 -38.59 2.61 62.09
CA CYS A 225 -39.56 3.59 62.56
C CYS A 225 -39.21 3.91 64.02
N ASN A 226 -38.95 5.18 64.37
CA ASN A 226 -39.58 5.76 65.57
C ASN A 226 -39.53 7.30 65.66
N GLN A 227 -40.60 7.80 66.27
CA GLN A 227 -41.09 9.14 66.58
C GLN A 227 -40.14 10.07 67.37
N ASN A 228 -40.13 11.38 67.07
CA ASN A 228 -40.80 12.47 67.83
C ASN A 228 -40.16 13.88 67.64
N THR A 229 -41.00 14.83 67.24
CA THR A 229 -41.25 16.19 67.79
C THR A 229 -40.08 17.13 68.12
N VAL A 230 -40.01 18.33 67.49
CA VAL A 230 -40.48 19.65 68.01
C VAL A 230 -40.31 20.70 66.89
N HIS A 231 -41.39 21.36 66.47
CA HIS A 231 -41.35 22.62 65.73
C HIS A 231 -41.56 23.79 66.70
N GLY A 232 -40.56 24.67 66.79
CA GLY A 232 -40.62 25.94 67.50
C GLY A 232 -41.11 27.06 66.57
N ILE A 233 -42.13 27.77 67.05
CA ILE A 233 -42.72 28.98 66.47
C ILE A 233 -41.78 30.17 66.71
N ARG A 234 -41.53 30.98 65.68
CA ARG A 234 -41.52 32.45 65.77
C ARG A 234 -41.66 33.07 64.39
#